data_AF-A0A836U492-F1
#
_entry.id   AF-A0A836U492-F1
#
_cell.length_a   1.000
_cell.length_b   1.000
_cell.length_c   1.000
_cell.angle_alpha   90.00
_cell.angle_beta   90.00
_cell.angle_gamma   90.00
#
_symmetry.space_group_name_H-M   'P 1'
#
loop_
_entity.id
_entity.type
_entity.pdbx_description
1 polymer ?
#
loop_
_entity_poly.entity_id
_entity_poly.type
_entity_poly.pdbx_seq_one_letter_code
_entity_poly.pdbx_strand_id
1 'polypeptide(L)'
;MIAQHGISSSPEKVFGLDDGADIYKAYGRRLVEEGFAVLAPMNVSGAHPRARLTRLCSLMGRTLWGVEIARTQRLLDYLETRQDVDMSRVGMYGISLGGAYTMFTTPLEPRITCAAACAWF
;
A
#
# COMPACT_ATOMS: atom_id res chain seq x y z
N MET A 1 -0.14 5.47 8.87
CA MET A 1 0.83 5.15 7.80
C MET A 1 0.25 4.08 6.88
N ILE A 2 0.19 4.35 5.58
CA ILE A 2 -0.08 3.33 4.56
C ILE A 2 1.23 2.59 4.30
N ALA A 3 1.19 1.27 4.38
CA ALA A 3 2.36 0.41 4.37
C ALA A 3 2.24 -0.60 3.23
N GLN A 4 2.82 -0.28 2.07
CA GLN A 4 2.59 -0.99 0.83
C GLN A 4 3.67 -2.04 0.55
N HIS A 5 3.22 -3.30 0.37
CA HIS A 5 4.08 -4.41 -0.02
C HIS A 5 4.42 -4.41 -1.52
N GLY A 6 5.44 -5.19 -1.88
CA GLY A 6 5.95 -5.36 -3.23
C GLY A 6 5.24 -6.48 -4.00
N ILE A 7 5.71 -6.74 -5.24
CA ILE A 7 5.24 -7.89 -6.04
C ILE A 7 5.71 -9.19 -5.37
N SER A 8 4.93 -10.26 -5.48
CA SER A 8 5.20 -11.55 -4.82
C SER A 8 5.35 -11.47 -3.29
N SER A 9 4.76 -10.44 -2.68
CA SER A 9 4.75 -10.20 -1.23
C SER A 9 3.31 -10.07 -0.72
N SER A 10 3.16 -9.71 0.56
CA SER A 10 1.87 -9.55 1.23
C SER A 10 1.93 -8.51 2.35
N PRO A 11 0.78 -8.04 2.86
CA PRO A 11 0.71 -7.17 4.03
C PRO A 11 1.39 -7.74 5.28
N GLU A 12 1.34 -9.05 5.50
CA GLU A 12 1.92 -9.72 6.67
C GLU A 12 3.45 -9.53 6.72
N LYS A 13 4.13 -9.56 5.56
CA LYS A 13 5.57 -9.36 5.47
C LYS A 13 6.01 -7.97 5.91
N VAL A 14 5.15 -6.96 5.73
CA VAL A 14 5.39 -5.60 6.23
C VAL A 14 5.53 -5.57 7.77
N PHE A 15 4.85 -6.48 8.47
CA PHE A 15 4.96 -6.67 9.91
C PHE A 15 6.05 -7.69 10.30
N GLY A 16 6.86 -8.17 9.35
CA GLY A 16 7.90 -9.17 9.57
C GLY A 16 7.37 -10.60 9.74
N LEU A 17 6.13 -10.86 9.34
CA LEU A 17 5.57 -12.22 9.33
C LEU A 17 5.83 -12.85 7.96
N ASP A 18 6.34 -14.09 7.93
CA ASP A 18 6.74 -14.79 6.69
C ASP A 18 7.79 -14.03 5.85
N ASP A 19 8.58 -13.15 6.47
CA ASP A 19 9.65 -12.40 5.79
C ASP A 19 11.04 -12.99 6.08
N GLY A 20 11.28 -14.24 5.68
CA GLY A 20 12.53 -14.96 5.97
C GLY A 20 13.80 -14.29 5.42
N ALA A 21 13.67 -13.44 4.40
CA ALA A 21 14.77 -12.64 3.85
C ALA A 21 14.97 -11.30 4.58
N ASP A 22 14.10 -10.97 5.54
CA ASP A 22 14.11 -9.73 6.31
C ASP A 22 14.22 -8.49 5.41
N ILE A 23 13.42 -8.46 4.33
CA ILE A 23 13.41 -7.35 3.36
C ILE A 23 12.68 -6.14 3.95
N TYR A 24 11.59 -6.40 4.68
CA TYR A 24 10.70 -5.37 5.21
C TYR A 24 11.13 -4.85 6.57
N LYS A 25 12.11 -5.50 7.23
CA LYS A 25 12.62 -5.11 8.56
C LYS A 25 11.53 -4.94 9.62
N ALA A 26 10.39 -5.61 9.43
CA ALA A 26 9.17 -5.44 10.21
C ALA A 26 8.75 -3.97 10.40
N TYR A 27 8.97 -3.11 9.40
CA TYR A 27 8.74 -1.66 9.56
C TYR A 27 7.29 -1.34 9.97
N GLY A 28 6.31 -2.14 9.54
CA GLY A 28 4.92 -1.99 9.95
C GLY A 28 4.71 -2.24 11.44
N ARG A 29 5.40 -3.25 12.00
CA ARG A 29 5.36 -3.52 13.45
C ARG A 29 6.00 -2.38 14.24
N ARG A 30 7.18 -1.92 13.80
CA ARG A 30 7.89 -0.80 14.45
C ARG A 30 7.06 0.48 14.45
N LEU A 31 6.36 0.79 13.37
CA LEU A 31 5.44 1.93 13.32
C LEU A 31 4.31 1.81 14.35
N VAL A 32 3.74 0.61 14.54
CA VAL A 32 2.72 0.39 15.58
C VAL A 32 3.32 0.58 16.98
N GLU A 33 4.53 0.07 17.23
CA GLU A 33 5.25 0.24 18.51
C GLU A 33 5.53 1.72 18.81
N GLU A 34 5.77 2.53 17.79
CA GLU A 34 5.93 3.99 17.88
C GLU A 34 4.59 4.76 17.93
N GLY A 35 3.46 4.06 18.03
CA GLY A 35 2.13 4.65 18.22
C GLY A 35 1.40 5.08 16.94
N PHE A 36 1.88 4.68 15.76
CA PHE A 36 1.16 4.92 14.50
C PHE A 36 0.09 3.86 14.24
N ALA A 37 -1.09 4.28 13.78
CA ALA A 37 -1.99 3.37 13.08
C ALA A 37 -1.41 2.98 11.72
N VAL A 38 -1.40 1.68 11.39
CA VAL A 38 -0.83 1.15 10.13
C VAL A 38 -1.92 0.50 9.28
N LEU A 39 -2.06 0.99 8.05
CA LEU A 39 -2.92 0.42 7.01
C LEU A 39 -2.05 -0.33 6.00
N ALA A 40 -2.17 -1.65 5.91
CA ALA A 40 -1.40 -2.48 4.99
C ALA A 40 -2.34 -3.18 3.97
N PRO A 41 -2.71 -2.51 2.86
CA PRO A 41 -3.66 -3.09 1.90
C PRO A 41 -3.00 -4.17 1.04
N MET A 42 -3.77 -5.22 0.73
CA MET A 42 -3.37 -6.26 -0.22
C MET A 42 -3.60 -5.78 -1.66
N ASN A 43 -2.51 -5.68 -2.42
CA ASN A 43 -2.55 -5.61 -3.88
C ASN A 43 -2.31 -7.01 -4.46
N VAL A 44 -2.81 -7.24 -5.67
CA VAL A 44 -2.64 -8.49 -6.40
C VAL A 44 -1.16 -8.68 -6.69
N SER A 45 -0.53 -9.55 -5.92
CA SER A 45 0.91 -9.78 -5.93
C SER A 45 1.35 -10.99 -6.77
N GLY A 46 0.44 -11.91 -7.08
CA GLY A 46 0.73 -13.07 -7.92
C GLY A 46 0.72 -12.74 -9.42
N ALA A 47 1.73 -13.23 -10.15
CA ALA A 47 1.91 -12.92 -11.57
C ALA A 47 0.71 -13.33 -12.46
N HIS A 48 0.23 -14.57 -12.37
CA HIS A 48 -0.90 -15.04 -13.18
C HIS A 48 -2.22 -14.30 -12.87
N PRO A 49 -2.65 -14.16 -11.61
CA PRO A 49 -3.82 -13.35 -11.26
C PRO A 49 -3.68 -11.89 -11.72
N ARG A 50 -2.52 -11.27 -11.50
CA ARG A 50 -2.27 -9.87 -11.89
C ARG A 50 -2.39 -9.68 -13.39
N ALA A 51 -1.77 -10.54 -14.20
CA ALA A 51 -1.86 -10.47 -15.66
C ALA A 51 -3.30 -10.59 -16.16
N ARG A 52 -4.09 -11.51 -15.59
CA ARG A 52 -5.50 -11.67 -15.93
C ARG A 52 -6.31 -10.43 -15.57
N LEU A 53 -6.15 -9.90 -14.36
CA LEU A 53 -6.88 -8.73 -13.89
C LEU A 53 -6.49 -7.45 -14.63
N THR A 54 -5.21 -7.29 -14.97
CA THR A 54 -4.75 -6.20 -15.84
C THR A 54 -5.48 -6.24 -17.18
N ARG A 55 -5.55 -7.41 -17.83
CA ARG A 55 -6.27 -7.56 -19.11
C ARG A 55 -7.76 -7.24 -18.99
N LEU A 56 -8.42 -7.73 -17.93
CA LEU A 56 -9.84 -7.41 -17.70
C LEU A 56 -10.07 -5.92 -17.46
N CYS A 57 -9.19 -5.26 -16.70
CA CYS A 57 -9.27 -3.81 -16.50
C CYS A 57 -9.09 -3.06 -17.83
N SER A 58 -8.12 -3.45 -18.66
CA SER A 58 -7.88 -2.84 -19.96
C SER A 58 -9.09 -2.95 -20.89
N LEU A 59 -9.80 -4.09 -20.91
CA LEU A 59 -11.04 -4.26 -21.68
C LEU A 59 -12.15 -3.29 -21.24
N MET A 60 -12.12 -2.83 -20.00
CA MET A 60 -13.07 -1.85 -19.47
C MET A 60 -12.57 -0.39 -19.58
N GLY A 61 -11.45 -0.13 -20.27
CA GLY A 61 -10.84 1.20 -20.33
C GLY A 61 -10.31 1.68 -18.97
N ARG A 62 -9.90 0.75 -18.10
CA ARG A 62 -9.35 0.99 -16.75
C ARG A 62 -7.97 0.37 -16.62
N THR A 63 -7.29 0.66 -15.52
CA THR A 63 -6.03 0.02 -15.14
C THR A 63 -6.21 -0.72 -13.81
N LEU A 64 -5.53 -1.85 -13.64
CA LEU A 64 -5.50 -2.54 -12.34
C LEU A 64 -4.93 -1.61 -11.25
N TRP A 65 -3.94 -0.79 -11.60
CA TRP A 65 -3.40 0.26 -10.75
C TRP A 65 -4.47 1.21 -10.24
N GLY A 66 -5.32 1.74 -11.12
CA GLY A 66 -6.40 2.65 -10.73
C GLY A 66 -7.42 1.96 -9.81
N VAL A 67 -7.70 0.67 -10.02
CA VAL A 67 -8.58 -0.11 -9.13
C VAL A 67 -7.95 -0.29 -7.74
N GLU A 68 -6.65 -0.60 -7.68
CA GLU A 68 -5.91 -0.78 -6.43
C GLU A 68 -5.72 0.55 -5.67
N ILE A 69 -5.47 1.65 -6.38
CA ILE A 69 -5.42 3.00 -5.79
C ILE A 69 -6.80 3.38 -5.24
N ALA A 70 -7.87 3.20 -6.02
CA ALA A 70 -9.23 3.48 -5.57
C ALA A 70 -9.62 2.66 -4.33
N ARG A 71 -9.15 1.40 -4.22
CA ARG A 71 -9.31 0.60 -3.00
C ARG A 71 -8.64 1.27 -1.80
N THR A 72 -7.39 1.71 -1.93
CA THR A 72 -6.67 2.43 -0.87
C THR A 72 -7.42 3.70 -0.46
N GLN A 73 -7.94 4.48 -1.42
CA GLN A 73 -8.76 5.66 -1.12
C GLN A 73 -10.03 5.30 -0.33
N ARG A 74 -10.74 4.23 -0.70
CA ARG A 74 -11.91 3.74 0.06
C ARG A 74 -11.55 3.29 1.47
N LEU A 75 -10.37 2.71 1.67
CA LEU A 75 -9.88 2.34 3.00
C LEU A 75 -9.61 3.59 3.85
N LEU A 76 -9.05 4.65 3.28
CA LEU A 76 -8.89 5.93 3.97
C LEU A 76 -10.25 6.57 4.30
N ASP A 77 -11.23 6.51 3.39
CA ASP A 77 -12.60 6.99 3.67
C ASP A 77 -13.21 6.26 4.89
N TYR A 78 -12.96 4.95 5.02
CA TYR A 78 -13.35 4.22 6.23
C TYR A 78 -12.59 4.69 7.47
N LEU A 79 -11.27 4.92 7.38
CA LEU A 79 -10.47 5.41 8.50
C LEU A 79 -10.89 6.81 8.99
N GLU A 80 -11.44 7.67 8.13
CA GLU A 80 -12.03 8.96 8.56
C GLU A 80 -13.22 8.80 9.50
N THR A 81 -13.93 7.67 9.44
CA THR A 81 -15.04 7.39 10.36
C THR A 81 -14.57 6.95 11.75
N ARG A 82 -13.27 6.70 11.91
CA ARG A 82 -12.68 6.16 13.13
C ARG A 82 -12.09 7.28 14.00
N GLN A 83 -12.47 7.28 15.28
CA GLN A 83 -11.98 8.27 16.25
C GLN A 83 -10.59 7.93 16.81
N ASP A 84 -10.12 6.69 16.61
CA ASP A 84 -8.82 6.21 17.08
C ASP A 84 -7.70 6.37 16.04
N VAL A 85 -7.96 7.05 14.92
CA VAL A 85 -6.99 7.30 13.85
C VAL A 85 -6.94 8.79 13.52
N ASP A 86 -5.75 9.39 13.63
CA ASP A 86 -5.51 10.78 13.26
C ASP A 86 -5.33 10.93 11.75
N MET A 87 -6.41 11.28 11.05
CA MET A 87 -6.42 11.47 9.60
C MET A 87 -5.80 12.80 9.14
N SER A 88 -5.36 13.68 10.05
CA SER A 88 -4.59 14.88 9.67
C SER A 88 -3.14 14.57 9.30
N ARG A 89 -2.65 13.36 9.61
CA ARG A 89 -1.26 12.92 9.41
C ARG A 89 -1.17 11.57 8.69
N VAL A 90 -1.57 11.53 7.42
CA VAL A 90 -1.44 10.32 6.60
C VAL A 90 -0.12 10.34 5.82
N GLY A 91 0.73 9.34 6.08
CA GLY A 91 1.91 9.06 5.27
C GLY A 91 1.78 7.76 4.49
N MET A 92 2.55 7.59 3.41
CA MET A 92 2.65 6.36 2.64
C MET A 92 4.11 5.92 2.46
N TYR A 93 4.39 4.65 2.73
CA TYR A 93 5.68 4.03 2.46
C TYR A 93 5.49 2.75 1.66
N GLY A 94 6.42 2.46 0.75
CA GLY A 94 6.41 1.18 0.04
C GLY A 94 7.72 0.84 -0.65
N ILE A 95 7.91 -0.46 -0.88
CA ILE A 95 9.12 -1.03 -1.51
C ILE A 95 8.79 -1.77 -2.81
N SER A 96 9.63 -1.61 -3.84
CA SER A 96 9.47 -2.27 -5.15
C SER A 96 8.14 -1.88 -5.82
N LEU A 97 7.26 -2.84 -6.13
CA LEU A 97 5.90 -2.52 -6.59
C LEU A 97 5.18 -1.58 -5.60
N GLY A 98 5.43 -1.71 -4.29
CA GLY A 98 4.90 -0.79 -3.30
C GLY A 98 5.52 0.61 -3.38
N GLY A 99 6.77 0.73 -3.81
CA GLY A 99 7.40 2.01 -4.13
C GLY A 99 6.72 2.68 -5.32
N ALA A 100 6.40 1.90 -6.37
CA ALA A 100 5.61 2.37 -7.50
C ALA A 100 4.25 2.89 -7.05
N TYR A 101 3.50 2.11 -6.26
CA TYR A 101 2.21 2.56 -5.71
C TYR A 101 2.36 3.79 -4.84
N THR A 102 3.44 3.93 -4.08
CA THR A 102 3.71 5.14 -3.30
C THR A 102 3.85 6.36 -4.22
N MET A 103 4.60 6.26 -5.32
CA MET A 103 4.75 7.34 -6.29
C MET A 103 3.45 7.69 -7.02
N PHE A 104 2.64 6.70 -7.40
CA PHE A 104 1.41 6.95 -8.16
C PHE A 104 0.20 7.31 -7.31
N THR A 105 0.11 6.82 -6.07
CA THR A 105 -1.02 7.09 -5.17
C THR A 105 -0.92 8.47 -4.55
N THR A 106 0.29 8.86 -4.10
CA THR A 106 0.52 10.16 -3.41
C THR A 106 -0.06 11.37 -4.16
N PRO A 107 0.19 11.59 -5.46
CA PRO A 107 -0.38 12.73 -6.18
C PRO A 107 -1.89 12.63 -6.44
N LEU A 108 -2.50 11.44 -6.29
CA LEU A 108 -3.92 11.20 -6.53
C LEU A 108 -4.75 11.18 -5.24
N GLU A 109 -4.10 11.18 -4.08
CA GLU A 109 -4.73 11.10 -2.77
C GLU A 109 -4.22 12.24 -1.88
N PRO A 110 -4.93 13.38 -1.83
CA PRO A 110 -4.47 14.59 -1.16
C PRO A 110 -4.33 14.47 0.36
N ARG A 111 -4.89 13.42 0.97
CA ARG A 111 -4.70 13.14 2.40
C ARG A 111 -3.28 12.71 2.71
N ILE A 112 -2.54 12.15 1.74
CA ILE A 112 -1.15 11.73 1.93
C ILE A 112 -0.24 12.97 1.93
N THR A 113 0.27 13.33 3.10
CA THR A 113 1.12 14.53 3.30
C THR A 113 2.62 14.22 3.31
N CYS A 114 3.00 12.95 3.43
CA CYS A 114 4.38 12.49 3.38
C CYS A 114 4.46 11.13 2.66
N ALA A 115 5.47 10.95 1.81
CA ALA A 115 5.65 9.71 1.07
C ALA A 115 7.12 9.32 0.98
N ALA A 116 7.39 8.01 1.07
CA ALA A 116 8.71 7.43 0.90
C ALA A 116 8.63 6.20 -0.01
N ALA A 117 9.02 6.39 -1.27
CA ALA A 117 9.10 5.32 -2.26
C ALA A 117 10.51 4.71 -2.26
N CYS A 118 10.60 3.40 -2.06
CA CYS A 118 11.86 2.66 -2.03
C CYS A 118 11.92 1.62 -3.14
N ALA A 119 13.12 1.42 -3.71
CA ALA A 119 13.41 0.38 -4.71
C ALA A 119 12.48 0.39 -5.94
N TRP A 120 12.08 1.59 -6.38
CA TRP A 120 11.42 1.85 -7.66
C TRP A 120 12.13 3.03 -8.33
N PHE A 121 12.58 2.84 -9.56
CA PHE A 121 13.44 3.79 -10.31
C PHE A 121 12.81 4.16 -11.65
#